data_AF-A0A8C3G527-F1
#
_entry.id   AF-A0A8C3G527-F1
#
_cell.length_a   1.000
_cell.length_b   1.000
_cell.length_c   1.000
_cell.angle_alpha   90.00
_cell.angle_beta   90.00
_cell.angle_gamma   90.00
#
_symmetry.space_group_name_H-M   'P 1'
#
loop_
_entity.id
_entity.type
_entity.pdbx_description
1 polymer ?
#
loop_
_entity_poly.entity_id
_entity_poly.type
_entity_poly.pdbx_seq_one_letter_code
_entity_poly.pdbx_strand_id
1 'polypeptide(L)'
;VFGFYCKQPCLLPPLKLTNSHKLPTRDEGLFQMQIRDKSLFHDSSVIPDGAEISGYLFRDTPKRYYFVVEEDNTPLSVTVTPCDAPLEWKLTLQELPEEASGEASGEPEPLDQQKQQVTVDEGTELFTYKGNDVEAYVATSTPAGLYQLELLSTEKDSNFKVYASTTPESDQPYPELPYDPRVDVTALGRTTVTLAWKPTPTGFLMGQPIHYCVVINKEHNFKSMCAAEAKMSVEDAFMLAPKPGRDFSPFDFAHFGFVPSDHGFGKDRGLTSNKISRAYTAKPRAPDIQKVCIGNKNIFTVSDLKPDMQYYFDVFAVNSATNTSTAYVGTFARTKEEARQKTMELKDGKVSDVFIKRKGSKFLRFAPVSSHQRVTLFVHTCLDAVQVQVRRDGKLLLSQNVEGVRQLQLRGKPKAKYLIRLRGSRKGASTLKVLATTRPSSKQPFPSLPEDTRIKAFDKLRTCSSATVAWLGTQDRNKYCIYRKEVAENYGEEQRRREQNQCAGPEARRKSEKVLCKYFHSPNLQKAVTTETIAGLEAGKTYLLDVYVVGHSGHSVKYQSKLVKTRKYC
;
A
#
# COMPACT_ATOMS: atom_id res chain seq x y z
N VAL A 1 37.24 -53.56 28.59
CA VAL A 1 38.60 -52.96 28.62
C VAL A 1 38.44 -51.45 28.63
N PHE A 2 38.71 -50.86 29.79
CA PHE A 2 38.94 -49.45 30.11
C PHE A 2 38.09 -48.35 29.44
N GLY A 3 37.05 -47.94 30.16
CA GLY A 3 36.61 -46.55 30.20
C GLY A 3 37.52 -45.74 31.14
N PHE A 4 37.88 -44.52 30.71
CA PHE A 4 38.68 -43.59 31.51
C PHE A 4 37.80 -42.58 32.26
N TYR A 5 37.99 -42.60 33.58
CA TYR A 5 37.88 -41.55 34.61
C TYR A 5 38.30 -40.13 34.12
N CYS A 6 37.94 -38.99 34.72
CA CYS A 6 37.16 -38.54 35.88
C CYS A 6 37.33 -36.99 35.97
N LYS A 7 36.33 -36.23 36.46
CA LYS A 7 36.41 -35.32 37.64
C LYS A 7 35.32 -34.24 37.64
N GLN A 8 34.77 -34.04 38.84
CA GLN A 8 33.70 -33.14 39.25
C GLN A 8 33.95 -31.65 38.96
N PRO A 9 32.89 -30.82 38.89
CA PRO A 9 32.96 -29.44 39.35
C PRO A 9 32.52 -29.35 40.82
N CYS A 10 33.33 -28.65 41.62
CA CYS A 10 33.09 -28.31 43.02
C CYS A 10 31.79 -27.51 43.20
N LEU A 11 30.95 -27.98 44.12
CA LEU A 11 29.94 -27.18 44.80
C LEU A 11 30.62 -26.33 45.87
N LEU A 12 30.53 -25.01 45.76
CA LEU A 12 30.78 -24.05 46.84
C LEU A 12 29.45 -23.38 47.21
N PRO A 13 29.19 -23.13 48.52
CA PRO A 13 27.90 -22.69 49.04
C PRO A 13 27.63 -21.20 48.75
N PRO A 14 26.36 -20.75 48.86
CA PRO A 14 25.99 -19.37 48.57
C PRO A 14 26.49 -18.45 49.69
N LEU A 15 27.40 -17.53 49.35
CA LEU A 15 27.67 -16.37 50.19
C LEU A 15 26.43 -15.47 50.15
N LYS A 16 25.73 -15.41 51.28
CA LYS A 16 24.73 -14.39 51.58
C LYS A 16 25.44 -13.03 51.55
N LEU A 17 25.23 -12.24 50.49
CA LEU A 17 25.53 -10.82 50.54
C LEU A 17 24.41 -10.15 51.32
N THR A 18 24.80 -9.59 52.46
CA THR A 18 23.98 -8.81 53.38
C THR A 18 23.41 -7.57 52.70
N ASN A 19 22.12 -7.31 52.93
CA ASN A 19 21.47 -6.02 52.72
C ASN A 19 22.23 -4.93 53.50
N SER A 20 22.98 -4.07 52.81
CA SER A 20 23.28 -2.70 53.29
C SER A 20 24.21 -1.94 52.34
N HIS A 21 23.76 -1.58 51.15
CA HIS A 21 24.23 -0.37 50.44
C HIS A 21 23.09 0.03 49.50
N LYS A 22 22.15 0.85 50.02
CA LYS A 22 21.25 1.63 49.15
C LYS A 22 22.15 2.59 48.39
N LEU A 23 22.20 2.44 47.07
CA LEU A 23 22.58 3.53 46.19
C LEU A 23 21.64 4.71 46.50
N PRO A 24 22.12 5.96 46.52
CA PRO A 24 21.26 7.10 46.77
C PRO A 24 20.19 7.14 45.68
N THR A 25 18.95 6.83 46.06
CA THR A 25 17.77 7.03 45.22
C THR A 25 17.35 8.49 45.33
N ARG A 26 17.02 9.11 44.18
CA ARG A 26 16.47 10.46 44.05
C ARG A 26 15.39 10.73 45.11
N ASP A 27 15.69 11.65 46.03
CA ASP A 27 14.70 12.15 46.99
C ASP A 27 13.87 13.25 46.29
N GLU A 28 12.68 12.87 45.79
CA GLU A 28 11.74 13.76 45.10
C GLU A 28 11.41 15.05 45.88
N GLY A 29 11.62 15.06 47.21
CA GLY A 29 11.37 16.20 48.08
C GLY A 29 12.46 17.28 48.10
N LEU A 30 13.68 16.98 47.64
CA LEU A 30 14.81 17.92 47.62
C LEU A 30 15.15 18.42 46.21
N PHE A 31 14.78 17.67 45.16
CA PHE A 31 15.13 17.96 43.75
C PHE A 31 14.07 18.74 42.95
N GLN A 32 13.08 19.34 43.63
CA GLN A 32 12.03 20.09 42.95
C GLN A 32 12.31 21.59 42.99
N MET A 33 13.01 22.11 41.98
CA MET A 33 12.55 23.39 41.41
C MET A 33 11.12 23.12 40.92
N GLN A 34 10.12 23.50 41.73
CA GLN A 34 8.70 23.32 41.41
C GLN A 34 8.31 24.19 40.23
N ILE A 35 8.58 23.72 39.01
CA ILE A 35 8.04 24.30 37.78
C ILE A 35 7.10 23.26 37.18
N ARG A 36 5.80 23.45 37.44
CA ARG A 36 4.71 22.51 37.14
C ARG A 36 4.31 22.44 35.66
N ASP A 37 4.94 23.22 34.77
CA ASP A 37 4.46 23.38 33.39
C ASP A 37 5.56 23.15 32.35
N LYS A 38 5.46 22.03 31.61
CA LYS A 38 6.40 21.65 30.53
C LYS A 38 6.39 22.61 29.34
N SER A 39 5.39 23.49 29.26
CA SER A 39 5.22 24.47 28.18
C SER A 39 6.11 25.72 28.32
N LEU A 40 6.69 25.96 29.51
CA LEU A 40 7.52 27.14 29.79
C LEU A 40 8.99 26.98 29.35
N PHE A 41 9.41 25.78 28.93
CA PHE A 41 10.80 25.49 28.54
C PHE A 41 11.14 25.79 27.08
N HIS A 42 10.16 26.18 26.26
CA HIS A 42 10.43 26.47 24.85
C HIS A 42 11.22 27.78 24.63
N ASP A 43 11.29 28.65 25.64
CA ASP A 43 11.99 29.95 25.60
C ASP A 43 13.07 30.14 26.69
N SER A 44 13.19 29.22 27.66
CA SER A 44 14.30 29.29 28.64
C SER A 44 15.55 28.63 28.05
N SER A 45 16.67 29.34 28.07
CA SER A 45 17.98 28.80 27.70
C SER A 45 18.54 27.82 28.75
N VAL A 46 17.68 27.09 29.48
CA VAL A 46 18.04 26.25 30.62
C VAL A 46 17.57 24.82 30.38
N ILE A 47 18.48 23.84 30.53
CA ILE A 47 18.18 22.41 30.42
C ILE A 47 17.95 21.85 31.82
N PRO A 48 16.72 21.39 32.14
CA PRO A 48 16.44 20.74 33.41
C PRO A 48 17.10 19.35 33.50
N ASP A 49 17.58 19.02 34.70
CA ASP A 49 18.16 17.71 34.98
C ASP A 49 17.11 16.59 34.82
N GLY A 50 17.47 15.52 34.10
CA GLY A 50 16.64 14.35 33.88
C GLY A 50 15.46 14.55 32.92
N ALA A 51 15.44 15.62 32.13
CA ALA A 51 14.33 15.92 31.21
C ALA A 51 14.79 16.23 29.77
N GLU A 52 13.98 15.80 28.79
CA GLU A 52 14.21 16.08 27.37
C GLU A 52 13.56 17.42 26.98
N ILE A 53 14.36 18.33 26.44
CA ILE A 53 13.89 19.58 25.83
C ILE A 53 13.87 19.46 24.31
N SER A 54 13.03 20.27 23.65
CA SER A 54 12.98 20.38 22.20
C SER A 54 13.02 21.84 21.78
N GLY A 55 13.69 22.12 20.67
CA GLY A 55 13.87 23.47 20.18
C GLY A 55 14.03 23.55 18.67
N TYR A 56 14.02 24.78 18.17
CA TYR A 56 14.20 25.12 16.76
C TYR A 56 15.49 25.91 16.57
N LEU A 57 16.31 25.50 15.61
CA LEU A 57 17.53 26.18 15.19
C LEU A 57 17.33 26.78 13.81
N PHE A 58 17.63 28.07 13.69
CA PHE A 58 17.82 28.71 12.40
C PHE A 58 19.19 28.34 11.87
N ARG A 59 19.27 28.15 10.56
CA ARG A 59 20.52 27.91 9.86
C ARG A 59 21.55 28.99 10.21
N ASP A 60 22.78 28.57 10.44
CA ASP A 60 23.94 29.42 10.69
C ASP A 60 23.79 30.36 11.92
N THR A 61 22.81 30.11 12.79
CA THR A 61 22.58 30.89 14.02
C THR A 61 22.78 30.02 15.25
N PRO A 62 23.85 30.21 16.02
CA PRO A 62 24.10 29.40 17.22
C PRO A 62 23.10 29.76 18.33
N LYS A 63 22.62 28.74 19.04
CA LYS A 63 21.84 28.89 20.27
C LYS A 63 22.57 28.26 21.44
N ARG A 64 22.53 28.92 22.59
CA ARG A 64 23.19 28.48 23.83
C ARG A 64 22.16 28.05 24.85
N TYR A 65 22.45 26.94 25.50
CA TYR A 65 21.69 26.37 26.59
C TYR A 65 22.61 26.13 27.78
N TYR A 66 22.06 26.25 28.98
CA TYR A 66 22.82 26.18 30.23
C TYR A 66 22.22 25.14 31.15
N PHE A 67 23.05 24.43 31.90
CA PHE A 67 22.62 23.58 33.01
C PHE A 67 23.68 23.59 34.11
N VAL A 68 23.26 23.36 35.34
CA VAL A 68 24.12 23.47 36.52
C VAL A 68 24.34 22.07 37.07
N VAL A 69 25.60 21.77 37.40
CA VAL A 69 25.96 20.61 38.22
C VAL A 69 26.39 21.16 39.58
N GLU A 70 25.69 20.75 40.64
CA GLU A 70 25.86 21.34 41.98
C GLU A 70 27.00 20.70 42.77
N GLU A 71 27.28 19.41 42.55
CA GLU A 71 28.26 18.63 43.31
C GLU A 71 29.45 18.22 42.44
N ASP A 72 30.64 18.18 43.05
CA ASP A 72 31.82 17.62 42.41
C ASP A 72 31.75 16.10 42.35
N ASN A 73 32.34 15.53 41.31
CA ASN A 73 32.35 14.10 41.01
C ASN A 73 30.98 13.51 40.66
N THR A 74 30.06 14.34 40.17
CA THR A 74 28.77 13.88 39.68
C THR A 74 28.90 13.30 38.26
N PRO A 75 28.30 12.13 37.97
CA PRO A 75 28.28 11.61 36.61
C PRO A 75 27.37 12.47 35.74
N LEU A 76 27.77 12.75 34.50
CA LEU A 76 27.03 13.61 33.58
C LEU A 76 26.82 12.92 32.24
N SER A 77 25.59 12.98 31.73
CA SER A 77 25.25 12.56 30.37
C SER A 77 24.47 13.65 29.65
N VAL A 78 24.94 14.04 28.47
CA VAL A 78 24.25 14.99 27.58
C VAL A 78 24.09 14.35 26.21
N THR A 79 22.85 14.14 25.78
CA THR A 79 22.49 13.53 24.49
C THR A 79 21.80 14.55 23.60
N VAL A 80 22.31 14.73 22.37
CA VAL A 80 21.74 15.62 21.36
C VAL A 80 21.19 14.80 20.20
N THR A 81 19.92 15.02 19.85
CA THR A 81 19.22 14.34 18.76
C THR A 81 18.84 15.33 17.65
N PRO A 82 19.51 15.26 16.47
CA PRO A 82 19.10 15.98 15.28
C PRO A 82 17.77 15.46 14.71
N CYS A 83 16.91 16.36 14.22
CA CYS A 83 15.60 16.01 13.64
C CYS A 83 15.42 16.38 12.17
N ASP A 84 16.37 17.02 11.48
CA ASP A 84 16.18 17.28 10.04
C ASP A 84 17.50 17.56 9.31
N ALA A 85 18.42 18.26 9.97
CA ALA A 85 19.72 18.66 9.41
C ALA A 85 20.87 18.29 10.35
N PRO A 86 22.10 18.12 9.82
CA PRO A 86 23.29 17.94 10.64
C PRO A 86 23.52 19.14 11.55
N LEU A 87 23.77 18.84 12.83
CA LEU A 87 24.05 19.80 13.87
C LEU A 87 25.53 19.79 14.22
N GLU A 88 26.04 20.96 14.56
CA GLU A 88 27.32 21.16 15.22
C GLU A 88 27.04 21.62 16.64
N TRP A 89 27.63 20.95 17.63
CA TRP A 89 27.44 21.31 19.03
C TRP A 89 28.70 21.18 19.85
N LYS A 90 28.83 22.09 20.81
CA LYS A 90 29.98 22.22 21.69
C LYS A 90 29.52 22.33 23.14
N LEU A 91 30.14 21.56 24.02
CA LEU A 91 29.92 21.58 25.46
C LEU A 91 31.13 22.22 26.14
N THR A 92 30.90 23.29 26.89
CA THR A 92 31.92 24.01 27.66
C THR A 92 31.54 24.07 29.13
N LEU A 93 32.51 23.89 30.02
CA LEU A 93 32.37 24.11 31.45
C LEU A 93 32.88 25.50 31.80
N GLN A 94 32.05 26.28 32.48
CA GLN A 94 32.46 27.49 33.17
C GLN A 94 32.54 27.18 34.66
N GLU A 95 33.76 27.14 35.19
CA GLU A 95 34.01 26.96 36.62
C GLU A 95 33.47 28.18 37.36
N LEU A 96 32.67 27.94 38.39
CA LEU A 96 32.21 29.01 39.27
C LEU A 96 33.39 29.45 40.12
N PRO A 97 33.67 30.77 40.25
CA PRO A 97 34.76 31.22 41.11
C PRO A 97 34.51 30.70 42.53
N GLU A 98 35.45 29.95 43.08
CA GLU A 98 35.43 29.60 44.51
C GLU A 98 35.33 30.92 45.29
N GLU A 99 34.27 31.10 46.07
CA GLU A 99 34.20 32.24 46.98
C GLU A 99 35.39 32.12 47.94
N ALA A 100 36.37 33.01 47.76
CA ALA A 100 37.46 33.18 48.68
C ALA A 100 36.86 33.46 50.05
N SER A 101 36.88 32.46 50.92
CA SER A 101 36.75 32.59 52.36
C SER A 101 37.93 33.45 52.84
N GLY A 102 37.75 34.76 52.81
CA GLY A 102 38.75 35.77 53.16
C GLY A 102 38.10 36.86 54.00
N GLU A 103 38.62 37.00 55.21
CA GLU A 103 38.22 37.94 56.26
C GLU A 103 37.87 39.34 55.75
N ALA A 104 36.70 39.84 56.17
CA ALA A 104 36.28 41.21 55.95
C ALA A 104 37.22 42.20 56.66
N SER A 105 37.96 43.00 55.89
CA SER A 105 38.51 44.27 56.36
C SER A 105 38.90 45.21 55.20
N GLY A 106 38.24 46.38 55.13
CA GLY A 106 38.79 47.60 54.53
C GLY A 106 38.25 48.04 53.16
N GLU A 107 37.31 49.00 53.19
CA GLU A 107 36.94 50.07 52.24
C GLU A 107 36.68 49.80 50.72
N PRO A 108 35.61 50.39 50.13
CA PRO A 108 35.24 50.18 48.73
C PRO A 108 36.09 51.03 47.76
N GLU A 109 36.86 50.38 46.88
CA GLU A 109 37.49 51.04 45.73
C GLU A 109 36.48 51.37 44.61
N PRO A 110 36.70 52.45 43.84
CA PRO A 110 35.72 52.99 42.90
C PRO A 110 35.52 52.16 41.62
N LEU A 111 34.27 52.18 41.16
CA LEU A 111 33.64 51.38 40.09
C LEU A 111 34.27 51.46 38.67
N ASP A 112 35.38 52.16 38.49
CA ASP A 112 35.97 52.43 37.16
C ASP A 112 37.14 51.50 36.78
N GLN A 113 37.68 50.72 37.73
CA GLN A 113 38.69 49.69 37.43
C GLN A 113 38.10 48.29 37.21
N GLN A 114 36.81 48.08 37.49
CA GLN A 114 36.13 46.80 37.23
C GLN A 114 35.74 46.59 35.75
N LYS A 115 35.93 47.61 34.89
CA LYS A 115 35.54 47.55 33.46
C LYS A 115 36.63 47.06 32.51
N GLN A 116 37.85 46.77 33.00
CA GLN A 116 38.97 46.34 32.15
C GLN A 116 39.57 44.97 32.51
N GLN A 117 38.86 44.16 33.30
CA GLN A 117 39.17 42.74 33.56
C GLN A 117 37.93 41.84 33.45
N VAL A 118 37.06 42.10 32.46
CA VAL A 118 36.23 41.02 31.91
C VAL A 118 37.04 40.39 30.78
N THR A 119 38.10 39.66 31.15
CA THR A 119 38.54 38.55 30.30
C THR A 119 37.32 37.65 30.16
N VAL A 120 36.82 37.54 28.93
CA VAL A 120 35.88 36.50 28.54
C VAL A 120 36.60 35.19 28.85
N ASP A 121 36.33 34.62 30.02
CA ASP A 121 36.91 33.35 30.42
C ASP A 121 36.35 32.31 29.45
N GLU A 122 37.18 31.89 28.49
CA GLU A 122 36.84 30.83 27.56
C GLU A 122 36.75 29.55 28.39
N GLY A 123 35.55 29.24 28.89
CA GLY A 123 35.28 28.04 29.65
C GLY A 123 35.83 26.79 28.95
N THR A 124 36.29 25.82 29.73
CA THR A 124 36.98 24.62 29.24
C THR A 124 36.10 23.82 28.29
N GLU A 125 36.56 23.60 27.06
CA GLU A 125 35.87 22.78 26.08
C GLU A 125 35.95 21.30 26.45
N LEU A 126 34.80 20.69 26.74
CA LEU A 126 34.68 19.29 27.13
C LEU A 126 34.42 18.38 25.94
N PHE A 127 33.61 18.83 24.98
CA PHE A 127 33.19 18.01 23.85
C PHE A 127 32.78 18.87 22.65
N THR A 128 33.07 18.37 21.45
CA THR A 128 32.63 18.96 20.18
C THR A 128 32.22 17.86 19.23
N TYR A 129 31.08 18.05 18.55
CA TYR A 129 30.57 17.11 17.58
C TYR A 129 29.91 17.82 16.41
N LYS A 130 30.09 17.25 15.23
CA LYS A 130 29.46 17.71 13.99
C LYS A 130 28.93 16.51 13.21
N GLY A 131 27.62 16.43 13.04
CA GLY A 131 26.99 15.32 12.35
C GLY A 131 25.47 15.31 12.44
N ASN A 132 24.87 14.29 11.81
CA ASN A 132 23.41 14.08 11.80
C ASN A 132 23.00 12.84 12.61
N ASP A 133 23.94 12.19 13.29
CA ASP A 133 23.64 11.07 14.16
C ASP A 133 23.32 11.58 15.57
N VAL A 134 22.63 10.75 16.34
CA VAL A 134 22.40 11.01 17.77
C VAL A 134 23.71 10.74 18.50
N GLU A 135 24.22 11.74 19.21
CA GLU A 135 25.51 11.64 19.91
C GLU A 135 25.35 12.04 21.37
N ALA A 136 26.11 11.38 22.25
CA ALA A 136 26.08 11.61 23.68
C ALA A 136 27.48 11.82 24.28
N TYR A 137 27.62 12.87 25.10
CA TYR A 137 28.75 13.02 25.99
C TYR A 137 28.42 12.32 27.31
N VAL A 138 29.28 11.40 27.76
CA VAL A 138 29.11 10.69 29.02
C VAL A 138 30.41 10.75 29.82
N ALA A 139 30.33 11.26 31.05
CA ALA A 139 31.44 11.33 31.97
C ALA A 139 31.03 10.76 33.34
N THR A 140 31.91 9.95 33.94
CA THR A 140 31.63 9.26 35.21
C THR A 140 31.86 10.13 36.44
N SER A 141 32.64 11.21 36.30
CA SER A 141 32.90 12.20 37.34
C SER A 141 33.16 13.53 36.65
N THR A 142 32.40 14.56 37.01
CA THR A 142 32.53 15.92 36.46
C THR A 142 32.55 16.97 37.58
N PRO A 143 33.19 18.13 37.37
CA PRO A 143 33.20 19.22 38.36
C PRO A 143 31.83 19.86 38.53
N ALA A 144 31.57 20.41 39.70
CA ALA A 144 30.48 21.35 39.92
C ALA A 144 30.72 22.62 39.10
N GLY A 145 29.67 23.18 38.50
CA GLY A 145 29.79 24.38 37.69
C GLY A 145 28.67 24.59 36.70
N LEU A 146 28.80 25.65 35.90
CA LEU A 146 27.85 26.00 34.87
C LEU A 146 28.28 25.41 33.53
N TYR A 147 27.51 24.49 33.00
CA TYR A 147 27.75 23.89 31.70
C TYR A 147 26.97 24.64 30.63
N GLN A 148 27.65 24.99 29.54
CA GLN A 148 27.07 25.66 28.39
C GLN A 148 27.14 24.73 27.18
N LEU A 149 25.97 24.45 26.60
CA LEU A 149 25.78 23.74 25.35
C LEU A 149 25.46 24.74 24.23
N GLU A 150 26.37 24.87 23.27
CA GLU A 150 26.15 25.65 22.05
C GLU A 150 25.73 24.71 20.90
N LEU A 151 24.65 25.05 20.20
CA LEU A 151 24.06 24.27 19.11
C LEU A 151 23.94 25.13 17.85
N LEU A 152 24.37 24.59 16.71
CA LEU A 152 24.36 25.24 15.41
C LEU A 152 23.82 24.28 14.33
N SER A 153 22.86 24.75 13.53
CA SER A 153 22.43 24.00 12.34
C SER A 153 23.17 24.47 11.10
N THR A 154 23.85 23.55 10.41
CA THR A 154 24.84 23.89 9.38
C THR A 154 24.28 23.97 7.96
N GLU A 155 23.21 23.23 7.64
CA GLU A 155 22.70 23.13 6.26
C GLU A 155 21.37 23.88 6.04
N LYS A 156 20.43 23.73 6.97
CA LYS A 156 19.06 24.28 6.90
C LYS A 156 18.49 24.45 8.30
N ASP A 157 17.35 25.12 8.42
CA ASP A 157 16.66 25.20 9.70
C ASP A 157 16.24 23.80 10.16
N SER A 158 16.42 23.49 11.44
CA SER A 158 16.19 22.14 11.97
C SER A 158 15.62 22.18 13.37
N ASN A 159 14.76 21.21 13.67
CA ASN A 159 14.41 20.87 15.04
C ASN A 159 15.51 20.02 15.66
N PHE A 160 15.58 20.05 16.98
CA PHE A 160 16.47 19.20 17.76
C PHE A 160 15.83 18.83 19.09
N LYS A 161 16.38 17.80 19.73
CA LYS A 161 16.07 17.43 21.12
C LYS A 161 17.36 17.29 21.90
N VAL A 162 17.34 17.71 23.16
CA VAL A 162 18.46 17.53 24.10
C VAL A 162 17.96 16.90 25.38
N TYR A 163 18.72 15.95 25.88
CA TYR A 163 18.53 15.36 27.20
C TYR A 163 19.82 15.52 27.99
N ALA A 164 19.74 16.03 29.22
CA ALA A 164 20.86 16.09 30.14
C ALA A 164 20.46 15.42 31.47
N SER A 165 21.37 14.64 32.06
CA SER A 165 21.16 13.97 33.35
C SER A 165 22.44 13.88 34.17
N THR A 166 22.33 14.18 35.46
CA THR A 166 23.34 13.94 36.50
C THR A 166 23.26 12.55 37.12
N THR A 167 22.23 11.78 36.78
CA THR A 167 22.00 10.40 37.24
C THR A 167 21.76 9.41 36.09
N PRO A 168 22.68 9.33 35.10
CA PRO A 168 22.45 8.57 33.87
C PRO A 168 22.23 7.07 34.09
N GLU A 169 22.85 6.48 35.11
CA GLU A 169 22.70 5.05 35.43
C GLU A 169 21.31 4.70 35.99
N SER A 170 20.65 5.64 36.66
CA SER A 170 19.32 5.47 37.24
C SER A 170 18.22 5.83 36.24
N ASP A 171 18.38 6.94 35.52
CA ASP A 171 17.31 7.48 34.68
C ASP A 171 17.09 6.67 33.40
N GLN A 172 18.17 6.12 32.82
CA GLN A 172 18.21 5.29 31.60
C GLN A 172 17.02 5.56 30.64
N PRO A 173 16.91 6.78 30.12
CA PRO A 173 15.69 7.20 29.44
C PRO A 173 15.54 6.51 28.09
N TYR A 174 16.63 6.26 27.36
CA TYR A 174 16.63 5.68 26.02
C TYR A 174 16.70 4.15 26.07
N PRO A 175 15.90 3.42 25.25
CA PRO A 175 16.02 1.97 25.12
C PRO A 175 17.40 1.55 24.61
N GLU A 176 18.02 0.55 25.24
CA GLU A 176 19.29 0.00 24.77
C GLU A 176 19.10 -0.87 23.52
N LEU A 177 20.06 -0.77 22.62
CA LEU A 177 20.10 -1.60 21.42
C LEU A 177 20.73 -2.97 21.73
N PRO A 178 20.26 -4.05 21.06
CA PRO A 178 20.94 -5.32 21.11
C PRO A 178 22.32 -5.23 20.44
N TYR A 179 23.21 -6.19 20.74
CA TYR A 179 24.55 -6.29 20.16
C TYR A 179 24.58 -6.17 18.62
N ASP A 180 23.53 -6.65 17.96
CA ASP A 180 23.32 -6.51 16.52
C ASP A 180 21.96 -5.82 16.27
N PRO A 181 21.96 -4.49 16.05
CA PRO A 181 20.75 -3.68 15.89
C PRO A 181 20.26 -3.60 14.45
N ARG A 182 20.59 -4.57 13.59
CA ARG A 182 20.20 -4.55 12.18
C ARG A 182 18.76 -5.04 11.97
N VAL A 183 18.07 -4.41 11.03
CA VAL A 183 16.75 -4.86 10.56
C VAL A 183 16.93 -5.74 9.33
N ASP A 184 16.48 -6.99 9.43
CA ASP A 184 16.61 -7.98 8.37
C ASP A 184 15.32 -8.09 7.53
N VAL A 185 15.49 -8.23 6.22
CA VAL A 185 14.40 -8.54 5.30
C VAL A 185 14.27 -10.06 5.18
N THR A 186 13.25 -10.63 5.80
CA THR A 186 13.04 -12.09 5.84
C THR A 186 12.22 -12.61 4.67
N ALA A 187 11.29 -11.82 4.15
CA ALA A 187 10.49 -12.21 2.98
C ALA A 187 10.18 -11.03 2.05
N LEU A 188 10.28 -11.30 0.75
CA LEU A 188 10.01 -10.34 -0.33
C LEU A 188 8.85 -10.82 -1.20
N GLY A 189 7.75 -10.07 -1.18
CA GLY A 189 6.60 -10.20 -2.07
C GLY A 189 6.60 -9.17 -3.19
N ARG A 190 5.49 -9.11 -3.93
CA ARG A 190 5.26 -8.09 -4.97
C ARG A 190 4.72 -6.79 -4.39
N THR A 191 3.91 -6.92 -3.34
CA THR A 191 3.25 -5.81 -2.65
C THR A 191 3.46 -5.91 -1.14
N THR A 192 4.35 -6.80 -0.70
CA THR A 192 4.60 -7.08 0.71
C THR A 192 6.08 -7.24 0.97
N VAL A 193 6.54 -6.76 2.12
CA VAL A 193 7.91 -6.96 2.63
C VAL A 193 7.81 -7.34 4.10
N THR A 194 8.48 -8.41 4.50
CA THR A 194 8.53 -8.84 5.91
C THR A 194 9.89 -8.52 6.49
N LEU A 195 9.86 -7.81 7.61
CA LEU A 195 11.00 -7.34 8.38
C LEU A 195 11.09 -8.11 9.70
N ALA A 196 12.30 -8.36 10.18
CA ALA A 196 12.56 -8.91 11.50
C ALA A 196 13.77 -8.23 12.15
N TRP A 197 13.76 -8.09 13.47
CA TRP A 197 14.88 -7.54 14.23
C TRP A 197 15.00 -8.22 15.60
N LYS A 198 16.15 -8.02 16.25
CA LYS A 198 16.41 -8.51 17.61
C LYS A 198 15.76 -7.57 18.65
N PRO A 199 15.07 -8.07 19.68
CA PRO A 199 14.43 -7.21 20.68
C PRO A 199 15.47 -6.49 21.56
N THR A 200 15.12 -5.31 22.06
CA THR A 200 15.94 -4.52 22.99
C THR A 200 16.14 -5.26 24.33
N PRO A 201 17.37 -5.33 24.87
CA PRO A 201 17.63 -5.92 26.19
C PRO A 201 16.84 -5.23 27.31
N THR A 202 16.67 -3.91 27.28
CA THR A 202 15.98 -3.12 28.32
C THR A 202 14.53 -3.55 28.54
N GLY A 203 13.82 -3.89 27.46
CA GLY A 203 12.43 -4.36 27.56
C GLY A 203 12.31 -5.77 28.17
N PHE A 204 13.30 -6.64 27.97
CA PHE A 204 13.26 -8.02 28.46
C PHE A 204 13.93 -8.21 29.84
N LEU A 205 15.07 -7.54 30.05
CA LEU A 205 15.88 -7.66 31.28
C LEU A 205 15.39 -6.71 32.38
N MET A 206 14.98 -5.49 32.01
CA MET A 206 14.61 -4.45 32.98
C MET A 206 13.09 -4.21 33.06
N GLY A 207 12.29 -4.91 32.25
CA GLY A 207 10.83 -4.84 32.28
C GLY A 207 10.24 -3.48 31.86
N GLN A 208 11.01 -2.64 31.17
CA GLN A 208 10.52 -1.34 30.71
C GLN A 208 9.44 -1.47 29.61
N PRO A 209 8.46 -0.54 29.54
CA PRO A 209 7.35 -0.61 28.60
C PRO A 209 7.77 -0.17 27.18
N ILE A 210 8.49 -1.04 26.47
CA ILE A 210 9.00 -0.78 25.11
C ILE A 210 7.99 -1.21 24.02
N HIS A 211 7.80 -0.35 23.03
CA HIS A 211 7.11 -0.70 21.78
C HIS A 211 7.94 -0.29 20.55
N TYR A 212 7.73 -0.98 19.43
CA TYR A 212 8.44 -0.73 18.19
C TYR A 212 7.55 0.03 17.20
N CYS A 213 8.11 1.06 16.57
CA CYS A 213 7.50 1.79 15.47
C CYS A 213 8.33 1.59 14.20
N VAL A 214 7.66 1.21 13.11
CA VAL A 214 8.26 1.01 11.79
C VAL A 214 7.91 2.20 10.91
N VAL A 215 8.92 2.82 10.31
CA VAL A 215 8.77 3.90 9.32
C VAL A 215 9.14 3.37 7.94
N ILE A 216 8.28 3.64 6.96
CA ILE A 216 8.42 3.18 5.58
C ILE A 216 8.44 4.43 4.70
N ASN A 217 9.47 4.57 3.86
CA ASN A 217 9.55 5.66 2.89
C ASN A 217 10.22 5.22 1.57
N LYS A 218 10.35 6.15 0.62
CA LYS A 218 10.99 5.92 -0.68
C LYS A 218 12.28 6.73 -0.88
N GLU A 219 12.66 7.54 0.10
CA GLU A 219 13.77 8.48 -0.03
C GLU A 219 15.06 7.90 0.55
N HIS A 220 15.13 7.69 1.88
CA HIS A 220 16.32 7.27 2.61
C HIS A 220 15.98 6.82 4.04
N ASN A 221 16.88 6.11 4.72
CA ASN A 221 16.74 5.73 6.13
C ASN A 221 16.93 6.94 7.07
N PHE A 222 16.06 7.09 8.07
CA PHE A 222 16.14 8.14 9.09
C PHE A 222 17.01 7.71 10.28
N LYS A 223 17.84 8.62 10.79
CA LYS A 223 18.74 8.37 11.94
C LYS A 223 18.06 8.45 13.30
N SER A 224 16.97 9.21 13.40
CA SER A 224 16.20 9.39 14.63
C SER A 224 14.69 9.37 14.31
N MET A 225 13.89 9.00 15.31
CA MET A 225 12.43 9.06 15.17
C MET A 225 11.94 10.50 15.02
N CYS A 226 12.63 11.44 15.69
CA CYS A 226 12.38 12.86 15.53
C CYS A 226 12.54 13.31 14.07
N ALA A 227 13.53 12.76 13.34
CA ALA A 227 13.71 13.06 11.93
C ALA A 227 12.59 12.55 11.03
N ALA A 228 12.10 11.34 11.31
CA ALA A 228 10.95 10.80 10.61
C ALA A 228 9.69 11.64 10.88
N GLU A 229 9.46 12.07 12.13
CA GLU A 229 8.29 12.86 12.53
C GLU A 229 8.33 14.29 12.00
N ALA A 230 9.49 14.94 12.02
CA ALA A 230 9.67 16.27 11.44
C ALA A 230 9.27 16.25 9.97
N LYS A 231 9.78 15.27 9.20
CA LYS A 231 9.48 15.12 7.77
C LYS A 231 7.99 14.81 7.50
N MET A 232 7.34 14.02 8.35
CA MET A 232 5.88 13.77 8.27
C MET A 232 5.07 15.03 8.57
N SER A 233 5.51 15.84 9.53
CA SER A 233 4.84 17.08 9.95
C SER A 233 4.94 18.22 8.93
N VAL A 234 5.96 18.23 8.04
CA VAL A 234 6.10 19.25 6.97
C VAL A 234 4.90 19.27 6.02
N GLU A 235 4.12 18.18 5.92
CA GLU A 235 2.97 18.10 5.03
C GLU A 235 1.62 18.47 5.68
N ASP A 236 1.51 18.54 7.02
CA ASP A 236 0.22 18.67 7.72
C ASP A 236 0.07 19.89 8.66
N ALA A 237 1.09 20.73 8.86
CA ALA A 237 0.92 21.97 9.61
C ALA A 237 1.87 23.08 9.19
N PHE A 238 1.27 24.26 9.02
CA PHE A 238 1.89 25.57 8.85
C PHE A 238 3.19 25.72 9.66
N MET A 239 4.30 26.01 8.98
CA MET A 239 5.53 26.50 9.59
C MET A 239 5.23 27.76 10.42
N LEU A 240 5.05 27.64 11.72
CA LEU A 240 5.34 28.73 12.65
C LEU A 240 6.83 28.62 13.03
N ALA A 241 7.68 28.84 12.03
CA ALA A 241 8.97 29.44 12.33
C ALA A 241 8.66 30.86 12.85
N PRO A 242 9.10 31.25 14.07
CA PRO A 242 9.11 32.66 14.42
C PRO A 242 9.99 33.36 13.39
N LYS A 243 9.41 34.22 12.55
CA LYS A 243 10.21 34.93 11.53
C LYS A 243 11.22 35.83 12.25
N PRO A 244 12.52 35.73 11.94
CA PRO A 244 13.48 36.69 12.47
C PRO A 244 13.29 38.03 11.75
N GLY A 245 13.16 39.10 12.52
CA GLY A 245 13.20 40.47 12.02
C GLY A 245 11.84 41.14 11.79
N ARG A 246 11.23 41.62 12.89
CA ARG A 246 10.65 42.97 12.96
C ARG A 246 10.20 43.26 14.40
N ASP A 247 10.85 44.27 14.99
CA ASP A 247 10.48 45.06 16.17
C ASP A 247 9.28 44.55 16.98
N PHE A 248 9.56 43.83 18.07
CA PHE A 248 8.59 43.52 19.11
C PHE A 248 8.26 44.80 19.89
N SER A 249 7.03 45.30 19.75
CA SER A 249 6.41 46.24 20.69
C SER A 249 5.67 45.42 21.77
N PRO A 250 5.85 45.68 23.08
CA PRO A 250 5.38 44.77 24.15
C PRO A 250 3.87 44.76 24.42
N PHE A 251 3.02 45.32 23.54
CA PHE A 251 1.59 45.55 23.84
C PHE A 251 0.63 45.32 22.66
N ASP A 252 0.81 44.25 21.88
CA ASP A 252 -0.17 43.90 20.84
C ASP A 252 -0.82 42.53 21.09
N PHE A 253 -1.87 42.52 21.92
CA PHE A 253 -2.63 41.32 22.32
C PHE A 253 -3.56 40.77 21.22
N ALA A 254 -3.54 41.33 20.00
CA ALA A 254 -4.44 40.96 18.91
C ALA A 254 -4.00 39.73 18.08
N HIS A 255 -2.93 39.03 18.48
CA HIS A 255 -2.44 37.82 17.79
C HIS A 255 -2.54 36.53 18.59
N PHE A 256 -3.09 36.57 19.80
CA PHE A 256 -3.49 35.37 20.53
C PHE A 256 -4.95 35.06 20.21
N GLY A 257 -5.19 34.01 19.42
CA GLY A 257 -6.50 33.55 18.96
C GLY A 257 -7.43 33.08 20.08
N PHE A 258 -7.89 34.00 20.92
CA PHE A 258 -9.02 33.82 21.81
C PHE A 258 -10.30 34.13 21.01
N VAL A 259 -11.01 33.09 20.59
CA VAL A 259 -12.40 33.23 20.12
C VAL A 259 -13.30 33.23 21.35
N PRO A 260 -14.09 34.29 21.63
CA PRO A 260 -15.17 34.18 22.59
C PRO A 260 -16.27 33.32 21.99
N SER A 261 -16.64 32.25 22.68
CA SER A 261 -17.87 31.52 22.43
C SER A 261 -19.06 32.41 22.82
N ASP A 262 -19.90 32.79 21.85
CA ASP A 262 -21.18 33.42 22.17
C ASP A 262 -22.35 32.72 21.47
N HIS A 263 -23.26 32.21 22.30
CA HIS A 263 -24.65 31.93 21.96
C HIS A 263 -25.44 33.25 22.01
N GLY A 264 -26.25 33.54 20.98
CA GLY A 264 -27.37 34.48 21.14
C GLY A 264 -27.78 35.30 19.92
N PHE A 265 -28.80 34.83 19.22
CA PHE A 265 -29.80 35.52 18.40
C PHE A 265 -29.64 37.03 18.10
N GLY A 266 -29.55 37.36 16.80
CA GLY A 266 -29.80 38.70 16.27
C GLY A 266 -30.01 38.68 14.76
N LYS A 267 -31.21 39.05 14.32
CA LYS A 267 -31.72 39.06 12.95
C LYS A 267 -31.28 40.35 12.24
N ASP A 268 -30.79 40.26 11.00
CA ASP A 268 -31.28 40.99 9.82
C ASP A 268 -30.22 41.32 8.74
N ARG A 269 -30.64 41.03 7.50
CA ARG A 269 -30.35 41.73 6.23
C ARG A 269 -28.95 41.66 5.62
N GLY A 270 -28.79 40.61 4.80
CA GLY A 270 -28.64 40.68 3.35
C GLY A 270 -27.66 41.67 2.71
N LEU A 271 -26.71 41.15 1.93
CA LEU A 271 -26.60 41.44 0.48
C LEU A 271 -25.58 40.51 -0.20
N THR A 272 -25.94 40.16 -1.41
CA THR A 272 -25.32 39.20 -2.33
C THR A 272 -23.96 39.66 -2.86
N SER A 273 -22.99 38.75 -2.97
CA SER A 273 -22.12 38.70 -4.15
C SER A 273 -21.45 37.33 -4.30
N ASN A 274 -21.92 36.59 -5.31
CA ASN A 274 -21.31 35.38 -5.81
C ASN A 274 -19.96 35.69 -6.48
N LYS A 275 -18.85 35.19 -5.90
CA LYS A 275 -17.67 34.80 -6.67
C LYS A 275 -17.12 33.50 -6.11
N ILE A 276 -17.60 32.40 -6.67
CA ILE A 276 -17.04 31.06 -6.53
C ILE A 276 -15.70 31.06 -7.27
N SER A 277 -14.63 31.47 -6.59
CA SER A 277 -13.28 31.07 -6.97
C SER A 277 -13.14 29.60 -6.55
N ARG A 278 -13.21 28.70 -7.54
CA ARG A 278 -12.80 27.29 -7.39
C ARG A 278 -11.36 27.29 -6.88
N ALA A 279 -11.20 27.15 -5.56
CA ALA A 279 -9.96 26.67 -4.99
C ALA A 279 -9.70 25.31 -5.63
N TYR A 280 -8.60 25.22 -6.39
CA TYR A 280 -8.01 23.94 -6.73
C TYR A 280 -7.65 23.28 -5.40
N THR A 281 -8.54 22.41 -4.92
CA THR A 281 -8.19 21.41 -3.92
C THR A 281 -7.20 20.47 -4.61
N ALA A 282 -5.93 20.84 -4.56
CA ALA A 282 -4.85 19.90 -4.73
C ALA A 282 -5.16 18.77 -3.74
N LYS A 283 -5.48 17.59 -4.28
CA LYS A 283 -5.59 16.39 -3.47
C LYS A 283 -4.32 16.31 -2.61
N PRO A 284 -4.42 16.14 -1.28
CA PRO A 284 -3.25 15.83 -0.48
C PRO A 284 -2.57 14.62 -1.14
N ARG A 285 -1.32 14.78 -1.57
CA ARG A 285 -0.51 13.61 -1.90
C ARG A 285 -0.47 12.81 -0.60
N ALA A 286 -0.87 11.54 -0.65
CA ALA A 286 -0.70 10.66 0.51
C ALA A 286 0.77 10.78 0.95
N PRO A 287 1.04 10.92 2.26
CA PRO A 287 2.40 11.12 2.72
C PRO A 287 3.26 9.98 2.18
N ASP A 288 4.35 10.31 1.50
CA ASP A 288 5.27 9.32 0.93
C ASP A 288 5.98 8.49 2.03
N ILE A 289 5.74 8.86 3.30
CA ILE A 289 6.25 8.27 4.52
C ILE A 289 5.08 7.74 5.36
N GLN A 290 5.18 6.49 5.81
CA GLN A 290 4.18 5.83 6.65
C GLN A 290 4.83 5.37 7.97
N LYS A 291 4.23 5.70 9.11
CA LYS A 291 4.62 5.22 10.45
C LYS A 291 3.60 4.24 11.00
N VAL A 292 4.03 3.09 11.50
CA VAL A 292 3.17 2.08 12.13
C VAL A 292 3.82 1.55 13.40
N CYS A 293 3.17 1.73 14.55
CA CYS A 293 3.63 1.17 15.82
C CYS A 293 2.94 -0.17 16.10
N ILE A 294 3.73 -1.21 16.37
CA ILE A 294 3.29 -2.62 16.36
C ILE A 294 3.33 -3.28 17.75
N GLY A 295 3.51 -2.47 18.80
CA GLY A 295 3.70 -2.97 20.17
C GLY A 295 5.08 -3.60 20.34
N ASN A 296 5.17 -4.67 21.13
CA ASN A 296 6.41 -5.38 21.44
C ASN A 296 6.82 -6.45 20.42
N LYS A 297 6.17 -6.49 19.25
CA LYS A 297 6.48 -7.47 18.19
C LYS A 297 7.79 -7.11 17.50
N ASN A 298 8.58 -8.13 17.17
CA ASN A 298 9.89 -7.99 16.52
C ASN A 298 9.90 -8.47 15.06
N ILE A 299 8.73 -8.85 14.53
CA ILE A 299 8.52 -9.23 13.13
C ILE A 299 7.30 -8.48 12.62
N PHE A 300 7.43 -7.87 11.44
CA PHE A 300 6.35 -7.09 10.83
C PHE A 300 6.29 -7.30 9.32
N THR A 301 5.08 -7.47 8.78
CA THR A 301 4.87 -7.52 7.34
C THR A 301 4.16 -6.26 6.89
N VAL A 302 4.85 -5.47 6.08
CA VAL A 302 4.30 -4.31 5.40
C VAL A 302 3.51 -4.78 4.19
N SER A 303 2.26 -4.35 4.05
CA SER A 303 1.39 -4.61 2.89
C SER A 303 1.21 -3.38 2.01
N ASP A 304 0.52 -3.55 0.89
CA ASP A 304 0.07 -2.47 0.00
C ASP A 304 1.20 -1.64 -0.65
N LEU A 305 2.40 -2.23 -0.74
CA LEU A 305 3.53 -1.65 -1.45
C LEU A 305 3.36 -1.79 -2.98
N LYS A 306 3.96 -0.86 -3.73
CA LYS A 306 3.96 -0.93 -5.19
C LYS A 306 4.98 -1.97 -5.69
N PRO A 307 4.65 -2.77 -6.72
CA PRO A 307 5.61 -3.67 -7.35
C PRO A 307 6.75 -2.93 -8.05
N ASP A 308 7.92 -3.57 -8.11
CA ASP A 308 9.15 -3.04 -8.72
C ASP A 308 9.57 -1.65 -8.19
N MET A 309 9.38 -1.40 -6.90
CA MET A 309 9.77 -0.15 -6.26
C MET A 309 10.67 -0.41 -5.05
N GLN A 310 11.68 0.43 -4.87
CA GLN A 310 12.57 0.42 -3.71
C GLN A 310 11.96 1.23 -2.56
N TYR A 311 11.99 0.64 -1.37
CA TYR A 311 11.52 1.24 -0.13
C TYR A 311 12.60 1.13 0.94
N TYR A 312 12.65 2.12 1.82
CA TYR A 312 13.48 2.14 3.02
C TYR A 312 12.61 1.88 4.24
N PHE A 313 13.17 1.13 5.19
CA PHE A 313 12.50 0.68 6.39
C PHE A 313 13.37 0.98 7.61
N ASP A 314 12.84 1.78 8.52
CA ASP A 314 13.47 2.12 9.79
C ASP A 314 12.63 1.59 10.94
N VAL A 315 13.29 1.08 11.98
CA VAL A 315 12.63 0.57 13.19
C VAL A 315 13.14 1.37 14.38
N PHE A 316 12.22 1.92 15.17
CA PHE A 316 12.53 2.66 16.38
C PHE A 316 11.97 1.91 17.58
N ALA A 317 12.80 1.65 18.59
CA ALA A 317 12.33 1.23 19.90
C ALA A 317 11.96 2.47 20.69
N VAL A 318 10.76 2.50 21.24
CA VAL A 318 10.21 3.65 21.97
C VAL A 318 9.88 3.21 23.39
N ASN A 319 10.39 3.95 24.37
CA ASN A 319 10.01 3.79 25.75
C ASN A 319 8.69 4.55 25.99
N SER A 320 7.63 3.82 26.35
CA SER A 320 6.30 4.43 26.53
C SER A 320 6.21 5.31 27.77
N ALA A 321 7.11 5.16 28.74
CA ALA A 321 7.12 5.95 29.98
C ALA A 321 7.79 7.32 29.79
N THR A 322 8.92 7.36 29.07
CA THR A 322 9.73 8.57 28.85
C THR A 322 9.49 9.22 27.48
N ASN A 323 8.83 8.50 26.56
CA ASN A 323 8.59 8.92 25.17
C ASN A 323 9.87 9.19 24.37
N THR A 324 10.99 8.62 24.80
CA THR A 324 12.27 8.64 24.10
C THR A 324 12.37 7.42 23.20
N SER A 325 13.22 7.51 22.17
CA SER A 325 13.34 6.46 21.17
C SER A 325 14.77 6.25 20.72
N THR A 326 15.11 5.00 20.42
CA THR A 326 16.40 4.62 19.84
C THR A 326 16.20 3.96 18.49
N ALA A 327 17.02 4.34 17.51
CA ALA A 327 16.92 3.86 16.14
C ALA A 327 17.72 2.57 15.94
N TYR A 328 17.09 1.57 15.30
CA TYR A 328 17.81 0.43 14.75
C TYR A 328 18.51 0.83 13.45
N VAL A 329 19.47 0.00 13.02
CA VAL A 329 20.11 0.17 11.72
C VAL A 329 19.09 -0.21 10.63
N GLY A 330 18.58 0.82 9.95
CA GLY A 330 17.59 0.70 8.89
C GLY A 330 18.04 -0.18 7.72
N THR A 331 17.07 -0.62 6.94
CA THR A 331 17.28 -1.47 5.77
C THR A 331 16.52 -0.96 4.56
N PHE A 332 16.78 -1.52 3.39
CA PHE A 332 16.06 -1.21 2.16
C PHE A 332 15.73 -2.49 1.38
N ALA A 333 14.60 -2.46 0.68
CA ALA A 333 14.19 -3.59 -0.13
C ALA A 333 13.43 -3.13 -1.38
N ARG A 334 13.69 -3.80 -2.50
CA ARG A 334 12.95 -3.64 -3.75
C ARG A 334 11.92 -4.74 -3.90
N THR A 335 10.65 -4.36 -4.04
CA THR A 335 9.56 -5.31 -4.26
C THR A 335 9.71 -6.04 -5.59
N LYS A 336 9.21 -7.28 -5.66
CA LYS A 336 9.31 -8.10 -6.89
C LYS A 336 8.51 -7.50 -8.04
N GLU A 337 9.01 -7.68 -9.28
CA GLU A 337 8.31 -7.27 -10.51
C GLU A 337 6.89 -7.87 -10.56
N GLU A 338 5.95 -7.09 -11.09
CA GLU A 338 4.60 -7.55 -11.34
C GLU A 338 4.65 -8.71 -12.35
N ALA A 339 4.17 -9.90 -11.99
CA ALA A 339 4.23 -11.02 -12.95
C ALA A 339 3.39 -10.67 -14.18
N ARG A 340 4.08 -10.56 -15.32
CA ARG A 340 3.46 -10.41 -16.64
C ARG A 340 2.31 -11.39 -16.75
N GLN A 341 1.10 -10.89 -17.04
CA GLN A 341 -0.07 -11.76 -17.20
C GLN A 341 0.28 -12.90 -18.17
N LYS A 342 0.19 -14.15 -17.68
CA LYS A 342 0.58 -15.34 -18.45
C LYS A 342 -0.11 -15.32 -19.80
N THR A 343 0.68 -15.13 -20.85
CA THR A 343 0.18 -15.07 -22.23
C THR A 343 0.04 -16.50 -22.74
N MET A 344 -1.13 -16.82 -23.29
CA MET A 344 -1.39 -18.14 -23.86
C MET A 344 -1.08 -18.15 -25.36
N GLU A 345 -0.31 -19.13 -25.82
CA GLU A 345 0.02 -19.28 -27.24
C GLU A 345 -1.12 -19.94 -28.02
N LEU A 346 -1.51 -19.35 -29.15
CA LEU A 346 -2.43 -19.92 -30.11
C LEU A 346 -1.66 -20.64 -31.21
N LYS A 347 -2.03 -21.90 -31.47
CA LYS A 347 -1.50 -22.69 -32.59
C LYS A 347 -2.32 -22.41 -33.86
N ASP A 348 -1.64 -22.35 -35.00
CA ASP A 348 -2.28 -22.09 -36.29
C ASP A 348 -3.30 -23.18 -36.66
N GLY A 349 -4.56 -22.77 -36.82
CA GLY A 349 -5.67 -23.63 -37.22
C GLY A 349 -6.28 -24.49 -36.10
N LYS A 350 -5.86 -24.34 -34.84
CA LYS A 350 -6.40 -25.09 -33.71
C LYS A 350 -7.30 -24.21 -32.84
N VAL A 351 -8.49 -24.74 -32.49
CA VAL A 351 -9.40 -24.08 -31.54
C VAL A 351 -8.84 -24.20 -30.13
N SER A 352 -8.86 -23.10 -29.40
CA SER A 352 -8.46 -23.01 -27.99
C SER A 352 -9.63 -22.51 -27.15
N ASP A 353 -9.93 -23.21 -26.06
CA ASP A 353 -10.92 -22.80 -25.07
C ASP A 353 -10.29 -21.82 -24.06
N VAL A 354 -10.93 -20.68 -23.85
CA VAL A 354 -10.42 -19.59 -23.00
C VAL A 354 -11.49 -19.18 -22.00
N PHE A 355 -11.13 -19.14 -20.72
CA PHE A 355 -11.99 -18.66 -19.64
C PHE A 355 -11.56 -17.26 -19.19
N ILE A 356 -12.52 -16.33 -19.09
CA ILE A 356 -12.31 -14.95 -18.65
C ILE A 356 -13.23 -14.65 -17.47
N LYS A 357 -12.61 -14.25 -16.34
CA LYS A 357 -13.33 -13.81 -15.14
C LYS A 357 -14.05 -12.47 -15.40
N ARG A 358 -15.08 -12.18 -14.60
CA ARG A 358 -15.80 -10.89 -14.61
C ARG A 358 -14.82 -9.72 -14.51
N LYS A 359 -14.93 -8.71 -15.40
CA LYS A 359 -14.00 -7.57 -15.55
C LYS A 359 -12.52 -7.96 -15.75
N GLY A 360 -12.19 -9.23 -15.93
CA GLY A 360 -10.83 -9.71 -16.11
C GLY A 360 -10.32 -9.50 -17.54
N SER A 361 -9.00 -9.65 -17.72
CA SER A 361 -8.33 -9.67 -19.02
C SER A 361 -7.56 -10.97 -19.22
N LYS A 362 -7.50 -11.43 -20.47
CA LYS A 362 -6.60 -12.49 -20.91
C LYS A 362 -5.84 -12.04 -22.15
N PHE A 363 -4.57 -12.42 -22.22
CA PHE A 363 -3.71 -12.16 -23.36
C PHE A 363 -3.40 -13.47 -24.08
N LEU A 364 -3.63 -13.48 -25.39
CA LEU A 364 -3.29 -14.58 -26.28
C LEU A 364 -2.24 -14.09 -27.28
N ARG A 365 -1.25 -14.91 -27.60
CA ARG A 365 -0.25 -14.62 -28.63
C ARG A 365 -0.43 -15.57 -29.80
N PHE A 366 -0.47 -15.01 -31.01
CA PHE A 366 -0.46 -15.76 -32.25
C PHE A 366 0.76 -15.34 -33.07
N ALA A 367 1.66 -16.28 -33.31
CA ALA A 367 2.91 -16.07 -34.04
C ALA A 367 3.05 -17.18 -35.11
N PRO A 368 2.46 -16.99 -36.30
CA PRO A 368 2.56 -17.98 -37.37
C PRO A 368 3.99 -18.05 -37.93
N VAL A 369 4.41 -19.27 -38.28
CA VAL A 369 5.77 -19.54 -38.81
C VAL A 369 5.91 -19.11 -40.27
N SER A 370 4.82 -19.22 -41.04
CA SER A 370 4.80 -18.89 -42.47
C SER A 370 4.59 -17.40 -42.74
N SER A 371 5.20 -16.93 -43.84
CA SER A 371 4.83 -15.64 -44.44
C SER A 371 3.36 -15.69 -44.88
N HIS A 372 2.58 -14.69 -44.49
CA HIS A 372 1.15 -14.66 -44.73
C HIS A 372 0.66 -13.24 -45.01
N GLN A 373 -0.26 -13.11 -45.96
CA GLN A 373 -0.86 -11.83 -46.34
C GLN A 373 -2.16 -11.53 -45.58
N ARG A 374 -2.80 -12.57 -45.01
CA ARG A 374 -4.05 -12.46 -44.24
C ARG A 374 -4.01 -13.38 -43.02
N VAL A 375 -4.61 -12.92 -41.93
CA VAL A 375 -4.89 -13.74 -40.74
C VAL A 375 -6.38 -13.69 -40.48
N THR A 376 -6.99 -14.83 -40.22
CA THR A 376 -8.40 -14.89 -39.82
C THR A 376 -8.50 -15.32 -38.37
N LEU A 377 -9.17 -14.51 -37.56
CA LEU A 377 -9.46 -14.78 -36.15
C LEU A 377 -10.95 -15.11 -36.01
N PHE A 378 -11.24 -16.31 -35.53
CA PHE A 378 -12.59 -16.73 -35.16
C PHE A 378 -12.74 -16.65 -33.65
N VAL A 379 -13.80 -15.98 -33.20
CA VAL A 379 -14.14 -15.84 -31.79
C VAL A 379 -15.59 -16.28 -31.61
N HIS A 380 -15.82 -17.27 -30.75
CA HIS A 380 -17.14 -17.70 -30.33
C HIS A 380 -17.29 -17.46 -28.83
N THR A 381 -18.15 -16.52 -28.44
CA THR A 381 -18.49 -16.24 -27.04
C THR A 381 -19.64 -17.12 -26.57
N CYS A 382 -19.48 -17.81 -25.45
CA CYS A 382 -20.45 -18.80 -24.99
C CYS A 382 -21.55 -18.23 -24.09
N LEU A 383 -21.22 -17.22 -23.28
CA LEU A 383 -22.08 -16.68 -22.21
C LEU A 383 -22.33 -15.19 -22.41
N ASP A 384 -21.30 -14.38 -22.15
CA ASP A 384 -21.35 -12.92 -22.23
C ASP A 384 -20.49 -12.40 -23.39
N ALA A 385 -20.89 -11.24 -23.92
CA ALA A 385 -20.11 -10.47 -24.88
C ALA A 385 -18.73 -10.10 -24.33
N VAL A 386 -17.71 -10.12 -25.19
CA VAL A 386 -16.32 -9.86 -24.82
C VAL A 386 -15.72 -8.82 -25.76
N GLN A 387 -14.95 -7.88 -25.20
CA GLN A 387 -14.21 -6.93 -26.00
C GLN A 387 -12.91 -7.58 -26.48
N VAL A 388 -12.74 -7.64 -27.79
CA VAL A 388 -11.57 -8.21 -28.47
C VAL A 388 -10.74 -7.07 -29.03
N GLN A 389 -9.47 -7.00 -28.63
CA GLN A 389 -8.48 -6.08 -29.17
C GLN A 389 -7.32 -6.87 -29.77
N VAL A 390 -6.93 -6.54 -30.99
CA VAL A 390 -5.80 -7.19 -31.66
C VAL A 390 -4.74 -6.16 -31.97
N ARG A 391 -3.52 -6.39 -31.49
CA ARG A 391 -2.33 -5.60 -31.79
C ARG A 391 -1.35 -6.44 -32.58
N ARG A 392 -0.69 -5.83 -33.56
CA ARG A 392 0.41 -6.43 -34.33
C ARG A 392 1.65 -5.60 -34.11
N ASP A 393 2.70 -6.21 -33.56
CA ASP A 393 3.97 -5.54 -33.24
C ASP A 393 3.76 -4.23 -32.45
N GLY A 394 2.80 -4.22 -31.52
CA GLY A 394 2.42 -3.05 -30.71
C GLY A 394 1.33 -2.15 -31.31
N LYS A 395 1.13 -2.13 -32.63
CA LYS A 395 0.10 -1.30 -33.30
C LYS A 395 -1.29 -1.94 -33.22
N LEU A 396 -2.30 -1.19 -32.81
CA LEU A 396 -3.69 -1.63 -32.80
C LEU A 396 -4.22 -1.84 -34.22
N LEU A 397 -4.74 -3.03 -34.51
CA LEU A 397 -5.39 -3.36 -35.78
C LEU A 397 -6.90 -3.38 -35.67
N LEU A 398 -7.44 -3.87 -34.56
CA LEU A 398 -8.87 -4.09 -34.37
C LEU A 398 -9.24 -3.91 -32.89
N SER A 399 -10.40 -3.31 -32.63
CA SER A 399 -11.04 -3.28 -31.32
C SER A 399 -12.55 -3.34 -31.50
N GLN A 400 -13.18 -4.47 -31.15
CA GLN A 400 -14.63 -4.67 -31.31
C GLN A 400 -15.21 -5.47 -30.14
N ASN A 401 -16.50 -5.26 -29.85
CA ASN A 401 -17.25 -6.10 -28.94
C ASN A 401 -17.84 -7.27 -29.74
N VAL A 402 -17.57 -8.48 -29.30
CA VAL A 402 -18.01 -9.70 -29.98
C VAL A 402 -19.06 -10.40 -29.12
N GLU A 403 -20.15 -10.79 -29.77
CA GLU A 403 -21.20 -11.66 -29.25
C GLU A 403 -21.48 -12.76 -30.30
N GLY A 404 -21.75 -13.97 -29.83
CA GLY A 404 -21.91 -15.15 -30.68
C GLY A 404 -20.62 -15.53 -31.41
N VAL A 405 -20.76 -16.01 -32.64
CA VAL A 405 -19.63 -16.38 -33.52
C VAL A 405 -19.33 -15.22 -34.45
N ARG A 406 -18.08 -14.72 -34.42
CA ARG A 406 -17.58 -13.71 -35.34
C ARG A 406 -16.28 -14.13 -35.99
N GLN A 407 -16.19 -13.83 -37.28
CA GLN A 407 -14.97 -13.95 -38.08
C GLN A 407 -14.38 -12.55 -38.28
N LEU A 408 -13.12 -12.39 -37.91
CA LEU A 408 -12.39 -11.13 -37.99
C LEU A 408 -11.21 -11.33 -38.92
N GLN A 409 -11.20 -10.60 -40.04
CA GLN A 409 -10.12 -10.67 -41.02
C GLN A 409 -9.09 -9.57 -40.74
N LEU A 410 -7.83 -9.95 -40.62
CA LEU A 410 -6.72 -9.09 -40.26
C LEU A 410 -5.68 -9.09 -41.38
N ARG A 411 -5.00 -7.96 -41.57
CA ARG A 411 -3.88 -7.86 -42.52
C ARG A 411 -2.67 -8.64 -42.00
N GLY A 412 -2.19 -9.57 -42.82
CA GLY A 412 -0.98 -10.36 -42.58
C GLY A 412 0.29 -9.53 -42.71
N LYS A 413 1.38 -9.99 -42.11
CA LYS A 413 2.74 -9.50 -42.37
C LYS A 413 3.74 -10.63 -42.07
N PRO A 414 4.80 -10.80 -42.88
CA PRO A 414 5.80 -11.84 -42.63
C PRO A 414 6.40 -11.72 -41.23
N LYS A 415 6.51 -12.85 -40.52
CA LYS A 415 7.09 -12.95 -39.16
C LYS A 415 6.44 -12.04 -38.09
N ALA A 416 5.25 -11.49 -38.35
CA ALA A 416 4.60 -10.59 -37.41
C ALA A 416 4.01 -11.35 -36.21
N LYS A 417 4.02 -10.69 -35.04
CA LYS A 417 3.45 -11.23 -33.81
C LYS A 417 2.14 -10.52 -33.50
N TYR A 418 1.08 -11.30 -33.32
CA TYR A 418 -0.24 -10.80 -32.98
C TYR A 418 -0.52 -11.02 -31.49
N LEU A 419 -0.79 -9.93 -30.77
CA LEU A 419 -1.24 -9.95 -29.39
C LEU A 419 -2.74 -9.67 -29.34
N ILE A 420 -3.50 -10.65 -28.88
CA ILE A 420 -4.96 -10.59 -28.76
C ILE A 420 -5.30 -10.41 -27.28
N ARG A 421 -5.87 -9.26 -26.94
CA ARG A 421 -6.37 -8.95 -25.61
C ARG A 421 -7.88 -9.18 -25.60
N LEU A 422 -8.32 -10.06 -24.71
CA LEU A 422 -9.72 -10.34 -24.45
C LEU A 422 -10.10 -9.72 -23.11
N ARG A 423 -11.16 -8.92 -23.07
CA ARG A 423 -11.64 -8.25 -21.84
C ARG A 423 -13.08 -8.65 -21.54
N GLY A 424 -13.29 -9.22 -20.36
CA GLY A 424 -14.58 -9.67 -19.88
C GLY A 424 -15.56 -8.52 -19.62
N SER A 425 -16.84 -8.81 -19.77
CA SER A 425 -17.93 -7.88 -19.47
C SER A 425 -18.08 -7.60 -17.97
N ARG A 426 -18.87 -6.56 -17.65
CA ARG A 426 -19.33 -6.28 -16.28
C ARG A 426 -20.45 -7.23 -15.83
N LYS A 427 -21.12 -7.91 -16.76
CA LYS A 427 -22.28 -8.79 -16.51
C LYS A 427 -21.88 -10.08 -15.80
N GLY A 428 -20.87 -10.79 -16.31
CA GLY A 428 -20.40 -12.04 -15.70
C GLY A 428 -19.05 -12.52 -16.24
N ALA A 429 -18.69 -13.75 -15.89
CA ALA A 429 -17.58 -14.46 -16.48
C ALA A 429 -18.01 -15.05 -17.84
N SER A 430 -17.08 -15.20 -18.78
CA SER A 430 -17.37 -15.74 -20.10
C SER A 430 -16.34 -16.80 -20.51
N THR A 431 -16.81 -17.87 -21.13
CA THR A 431 -16.01 -18.84 -21.85
C THR A 431 -16.01 -18.49 -23.33
N LEU A 432 -14.90 -18.73 -24.01
CA LEU A 432 -14.74 -18.45 -25.44
C LEU A 432 -14.01 -19.58 -26.14
N LYS A 433 -14.39 -19.83 -27.39
CA LYS A 433 -13.57 -20.62 -28.32
C LYS A 433 -12.89 -19.68 -29.30
N VAL A 434 -11.56 -19.72 -29.34
CA VAL A 434 -10.74 -18.83 -30.17
C VAL A 434 -9.88 -19.66 -31.11
N LEU A 435 -9.89 -19.31 -32.39
CA LEU A 435 -9.02 -19.91 -33.41
C LEU A 435 -8.41 -18.81 -34.25
N ALA A 436 -7.10 -18.89 -34.48
CA ALA A 436 -6.38 -18.04 -35.42
C ALA A 436 -5.78 -18.92 -36.52
N THR A 437 -5.91 -18.50 -37.77
CA THR A 437 -5.35 -19.21 -38.93
C THR A 437 -4.78 -18.25 -39.97
N THR A 438 -3.66 -18.64 -40.57
CA THR A 438 -3.10 -17.98 -41.76
C THR A 438 -3.59 -18.60 -43.07
N ARG A 439 -4.12 -19.82 -43.00
CA ARG A 439 -4.57 -20.56 -44.18
C ARG A 439 -5.96 -20.09 -44.61
N PRO A 440 -6.16 -19.74 -45.89
CA PRO A 440 -7.50 -19.57 -46.45
C PRO A 440 -8.14 -20.96 -46.50
N SER A 441 -8.95 -21.29 -45.49
CA SER A 441 -9.58 -22.61 -45.45
C SER A 441 -10.81 -22.61 -46.35
N SER A 442 -10.86 -23.54 -47.31
CA SER A 442 -12.10 -23.85 -48.04
C SER A 442 -13.18 -24.45 -47.12
N LYS A 443 -12.80 -24.88 -45.91
CA LYS A 443 -13.68 -25.39 -44.86
C LYS A 443 -13.60 -24.46 -43.66
N GLN A 444 -14.66 -23.71 -43.37
CA GLN A 444 -14.72 -22.83 -42.20
C GLN A 444 -14.80 -23.68 -40.91
N PRO A 445 -14.08 -23.30 -39.84
CA PRO A 445 -14.09 -24.06 -38.59
C PRO A 445 -15.40 -23.93 -37.83
N PHE A 446 -16.13 -22.82 -37.97
CA PHE A 446 -17.50 -22.68 -37.48
C PHE A 446 -18.41 -22.43 -38.68
N PRO A 447 -19.67 -22.92 -38.67
CA PRO A 447 -20.62 -22.60 -39.73
C PRO A 447 -20.91 -21.10 -39.74
N SER A 448 -20.97 -20.50 -40.94
CA SER A 448 -21.40 -19.11 -41.11
C SER A 448 -22.85 -18.97 -40.69
N LEU A 449 -23.19 -18.10 -39.74
CA LEU A 449 -24.56 -17.93 -39.26
C LEU A 449 -25.29 -16.81 -40.03
N PRO A 450 -26.62 -16.93 -40.20
CA PRO A 450 -27.44 -15.81 -40.66
C PRO A 450 -27.44 -14.68 -39.62
N GLU A 451 -27.79 -13.47 -40.05
CA GLU A 451 -27.91 -12.31 -39.14
C GLU A 451 -28.94 -12.53 -38.03
N ASP A 452 -30.03 -13.26 -38.35
CA ASP A 452 -31.06 -13.65 -37.39
C ASP A 452 -31.02 -15.15 -37.12
N THR A 453 -30.64 -15.51 -35.90
CA THR A 453 -30.60 -16.91 -35.42
C THR A 453 -31.84 -17.28 -34.60
N ARG A 454 -32.94 -16.52 -34.68
CA ARG A 454 -34.18 -16.81 -33.96
C ARG A 454 -34.93 -17.98 -34.59
N ILE A 455 -35.54 -18.79 -33.74
CA ILE A 455 -36.47 -19.84 -34.14
C ILE A 455 -37.90 -19.29 -34.05
N LYS A 456 -38.65 -19.38 -35.14
CA LYS A 456 -40.06 -19.01 -35.23
C LYS A 456 -40.93 -20.24 -34.99
N ALA A 457 -41.93 -20.11 -34.12
CA ALA A 457 -42.97 -21.12 -33.95
C ALA A 457 -44.26 -20.61 -34.57
N PHE A 458 -45.01 -21.47 -35.26
CA PHE A 458 -46.26 -21.09 -35.93
C PHE A 458 -47.45 -21.45 -35.05
N ASP A 459 -48.09 -20.43 -34.46
CA ASP A 459 -49.22 -20.64 -33.54
C ASP A 459 -50.44 -21.30 -34.21
N LYS A 460 -50.66 -21.00 -35.50
CA LYS A 460 -51.73 -21.62 -36.31
C LYS A 460 -51.46 -23.10 -36.62
N LEU A 461 -50.20 -23.51 -36.70
CA LEU A 461 -49.76 -24.88 -36.99
C LEU A 461 -49.29 -25.62 -35.73
N ARG A 462 -49.94 -25.31 -34.60
CA ARG A 462 -49.68 -25.88 -33.29
C ARG A 462 -50.91 -26.67 -32.86
N THR A 463 -50.73 -27.95 -32.53
CA THR A 463 -51.79 -28.83 -32.06
C THR A 463 -51.54 -29.21 -30.59
N CYS A 464 -52.28 -30.19 -30.07
CA CYS A 464 -52.09 -30.74 -28.73
C CYS A 464 -50.86 -31.66 -28.67
N SER A 465 -50.51 -32.30 -29.79
CA SER A 465 -49.42 -33.27 -29.88
C SER A 465 -48.27 -32.86 -30.78
N SER A 466 -48.36 -31.70 -31.43
CA SER A 466 -47.32 -31.23 -32.36
C SER A 466 -47.16 -29.71 -32.40
N ALA A 467 -45.96 -29.27 -32.80
CA ALA A 467 -45.69 -27.87 -33.06
C ALA A 467 -44.76 -27.70 -34.26
N THR A 468 -45.14 -26.79 -35.17
CA THR A 468 -44.32 -26.46 -36.35
C THR A 468 -43.42 -25.27 -36.07
N VAL A 469 -42.12 -25.42 -36.36
CA VAL A 469 -41.11 -24.38 -36.19
C VAL A 469 -40.31 -24.13 -37.46
N ALA A 470 -39.71 -22.95 -37.58
CA ALA A 470 -38.82 -22.59 -38.65
C ALA A 470 -37.61 -21.80 -38.15
N TRP A 471 -36.50 -21.92 -38.86
CA TRP A 471 -35.28 -21.14 -38.64
C TRP A 471 -34.59 -20.84 -39.97
N LEU A 472 -33.73 -19.82 -39.97
CA LEU A 472 -32.92 -19.47 -41.13
C LEU A 472 -31.76 -20.46 -41.29
N GLY A 473 -31.64 -20.99 -42.50
CA GLY A 473 -30.52 -21.81 -42.96
C GLY A 473 -29.30 -20.96 -43.32
N THR A 474 -28.29 -21.64 -43.85
CA THR A 474 -27.00 -21.05 -44.23
C THR A 474 -26.73 -21.35 -45.70
N GLN A 475 -25.80 -20.62 -46.33
CA GLN A 475 -25.42 -20.89 -47.72
C GLN A 475 -24.72 -22.26 -47.84
N ASP A 476 -23.89 -22.61 -46.86
CA ASP A 476 -23.19 -23.89 -46.85
C ASP A 476 -24.12 -25.05 -46.50
N ARG A 477 -23.78 -26.25 -47.00
CA ARG A 477 -24.51 -27.48 -46.67
C ARG A 477 -24.19 -27.91 -45.24
N ASN A 478 -24.98 -27.44 -44.30
CA ASN A 478 -24.82 -27.74 -42.88
C ASN A 478 -25.87 -28.74 -42.36
N LYS A 479 -25.53 -29.46 -41.29
CA LYS A 479 -26.44 -30.36 -40.60
C LYS A 479 -27.15 -29.60 -39.48
N TYR A 480 -28.47 -29.62 -39.47
CA TYR A 480 -29.31 -29.02 -38.44
C TYR A 480 -29.89 -30.12 -37.57
N CYS A 481 -29.69 -30.03 -36.25
CA CYS A 481 -30.24 -30.97 -35.28
C CYS A 481 -31.15 -30.24 -34.29
N ILE A 482 -32.37 -30.75 -34.12
CA ILE A 482 -33.40 -30.17 -33.23
C ILE A 482 -33.51 -31.02 -31.98
N TYR A 483 -33.58 -30.35 -30.83
CA TYR A 483 -33.79 -30.96 -29.54
C TYR A 483 -34.97 -30.29 -28.82
N ARG A 484 -35.73 -31.10 -28.07
CA ARG A 484 -36.85 -30.66 -27.23
C ARG A 484 -36.60 -31.04 -25.78
N LYS A 485 -36.96 -30.14 -24.85
CA LYS A 485 -36.96 -30.39 -23.40
C LYS A 485 -38.24 -29.86 -22.80
N GLU A 486 -38.98 -30.70 -22.08
CA GLU A 486 -40.12 -30.22 -21.29
C GLU A 486 -39.61 -29.32 -20.15
N VAL A 487 -40.26 -28.19 -19.96
CA VAL A 487 -39.97 -27.23 -18.90
C VAL A 487 -41.24 -26.88 -18.14
N ALA A 488 -41.08 -26.50 -16.87
CA ALA A 488 -42.20 -26.07 -16.04
C ALA A 488 -42.87 -24.81 -16.62
N GLU A 489 -44.16 -24.60 -16.34
CA GLU A 489 -44.90 -23.44 -16.85
C GLU A 489 -44.31 -22.09 -16.38
N ASN A 490 -43.65 -22.07 -15.22
CA ASN A 490 -42.98 -20.90 -14.66
C ASN A 490 -41.53 -20.68 -15.17
N TYR A 491 -41.10 -21.41 -16.20
CA TYR A 491 -39.76 -21.27 -16.77
C TYR A 491 -39.59 -19.89 -17.44
N GLY A 492 -39.01 -18.96 -16.69
CA GLY A 492 -38.84 -17.56 -17.08
C GLY A 492 -37.54 -17.27 -17.84
N GLU A 493 -37.39 -16.01 -18.28
CA GLU A 493 -36.18 -15.54 -18.97
C GLU A 493 -34.90 -15.67 -18.13
N GLU A 494 -34.96 -15.48 -16.81
CA GLU A 494 -33.78 -15.56 -15.96
C GLU A 494 -33.19 -16.97 -15.91
N GLN A 495 -34.04 -17.98 -15.78
CA GLN A 495 -33.64 -19.38 -15.76
C GLN A 495 -33.07 -19.80 -17.11
N ARG A 496 -33.69 -19.32 -18.20
CA ARG A 496 -33.16 -19.45 -19.55
C ARG A 496 -31.78 -18.81 -19.71
N ARG A 497 -31.56 -17.59 -19.21
CA ARG A 497 -30.26 -16.90 -19.29
C ARG A 497 -29.17 -17.63 -18.49
N ARG A 498 -29.51 -18.21 -17.33
CA ARG A 498 -28.57 -19.04 -16.54
C ARG A 498 -28.16 -20.32 -17.26
N GLU A 499 -29.07 -20.92 -18.01
CA GLU A 499 -28.83 -22.14 -18.80
C GLU A 499 -28.28 -21.86 -20.21
N GLN A 500 -28.11 -20.58 -20.61
CA GLN A 500 -27.72 -20.18 -21.95
C GLN A 500 -26.21 -20.28 -22.15
N ASN A 501 -25.72 -21.48 -22.47
CA ASN A 501 -24.35 -21.69 -22.94
C ASN A 501 -24.32 -21.99 -24.44
N GLN A 502 -23.95 -21.00 -25.26
CA GLN A 502 -23.92 -21.11 -26.73
C GLN A 502 -22.83 -22.06 -27.26
N CYS A 503 -21.83 -22.38 -26.44
CA CYS A 503 -20.76 -23.30 -26.80
C CYS A 503 -21.02 -24.75 -26.39
N ALA A 504 -22.09 -25.01 -25.63
CA ALA A 504 -22.51 -26.37 -25.34
C ALA A 504 -22.92 -27.04 -26.66
N GLY A 505 -22.26 -28.14 -27.00
CA GLY A 505 -22.57 -28.89 -28.21
C GLY A 505 -23.82 -29.77 -28.06
N PRO A 506 -24.30 -30.37 -29.16
CA PRO A 506 -25.39 -31.34 -29.12
C PRO A 506 -25.08 -32.55 -28.24
N GLU A 507 -23.80 -32.87 -28.03
CA GLU A 507 -23.32 -33.95 -27.15
C GLU A 507 -23.72 -33.75 -25.67
N ALA A 508 -23.97 -32.52 -25.23
CA ALA A 508 -24.40 -32.23 -23.86
C ALA A 508 -25.89 -32.52 -23.61
N ARG A 509 -26.65 -32.87 -24.66
CA ARG A 509 -28.10 -33.12 -24.59
C ARG A 509 -28.37 -34.62 -24.48
N ARG A 510 -29.49 -34.98 -23.86
CA ARG A 510 -29.89 -36.39 -23.74
C ARG A 510 -30.35 -36.90 -25.10
N LYS A 511 -30.06 -38.18 -25.39
CA LYS A 511 -30.48 -38.80 -26.67
C LYS A 511 -32.01 -38.80 -26.85
N SER A 512 -32.78 -38.91 -25.76
CA SER A 512 -34.25 -38.85 -25.78
C SER A 512 -34.82 -37.46 -26.10
N GLU A 513 -34.03 -36.40 -25.92
CA GLU A 513 -34.44 -35.03 -26.26
C GLU A 513 -34.27 -34.74 -27.75
N LYS A 514 -33.52 -35.58 -28.48
CA LYS A 514 -33.25 -35.40 -29.90
C LYS A 514 -34.51 -35.69 -30.71
N VAL A 515 -34.93 -34.72 -31.51
CA VAL A 515 -36.08 -34.87 -32.41
C VAL A 515 -35.61 -35.42 -33.75
N LEU A 516 -34.75 -34.67 -34.44
CA LEU A 516 -34.22 -35.06 -35.75
C LEU A 516 -32.94 -34.31 -36.09
N CYS A 517 -32.21 -34.84 -37.07
CA CYS A 517 -31.14 -34.12 -37.75
C CYS A 517 -31.31 -34.22 -39.26
N LYS A 518 -31.25 -33.09 -39.96
CA LYS A 518 -31.31 -33.05 -41.42
C LYS A 518 -30.25 -32.12 -42.00
N TYR A 519 -29.77 -32.46 -43.20
CA TYR A 519 -28.92 -31.54 -43.96
C TYR A 519 -29.80 -30.56 -44.71
N PHE A 520 -29.42 -29.29 -44.68
CA PHE A 520 -30.08 -28.25 -45.46
C PHE A 520 -29.05 -27.45 -46.23
N HIS A 521 -29.37 -27.13 -47.48
CA HIS A 521 -28.56 -26.29 -48.36
C HIS A 521 -29.53 -25.50 -49.24
N SER A 522 -29.36 -24.18 -49.26
CA SER A 522 -30.07 -23.32 -50.21
C SER A 522 -29.07 -22.28 -50.73
N PRO A 523 -28.85 -22.19 -52.05
CA PRO A 523 -27.95 -21.20 -52.62
C PRO A 523 -28.48 -19.76 -52.47
N ASN A 524 -29.80 -19.58 -52.25
CA ASN A 524 -30.40 -18.27 -52.03
C ASN A 524 -30.68 -18.05 -50.53
N LEU A 525 -29.99 -17.08 -49.92
CA LEU A 525 -30.14 -16.68 -48.52
C LEU A 525 -31.57 -16.22 -48.18
N GLN A 526 -32.24 -15.50 -49.08
CA GLN A 526 -33.59 -14.97 -48.83
C GLN A 526 -34.66 -16.07 -48.82
N LYS A 527 -34.36 -17.23 -49.41
CA LYS A 527 -35.23 -18.42 -49.42
C LYS A 527 -34.71 -19.56 -48.54
N ALA A 528 -33.62 -19.35 -47.81
CA ALA A 528 -33.00 -20.35 -46.95
C ALA A 528 -33.76 -20.48 -45.62
N VAL A 529 -35.02 -20.90 -45.67
CA VAL A 529 -35.84 -21.16 -44.47
C VAL A 529 -36.04 -22.66 -44.34
N THR A 530 -35.69 -23.20 -43.17
CA THR A 530 -35.94 -24.60 -42.85
C THR A 530 -37.14 -24.68 -41.91
N THR A 531 -38.16 -25.45 -42.27
CA THR A 531 -39.35 -25.74 -41.45
C THR A 531 -39.34 -27.18 -40.97
N GLU A 532 -39.94 -27.43 -39.80
CA GLU A 532 -40.07 -28.79 -39.25
C GLU A 532 -41.23 -28.90 -38.27
N THR A 533 -41.94 -30.04 -38.31
CA THR A 533 -43.06 -30.33 -37.41
C THR A 533 -42.62 -31.30 -36.34
N ILE A 534 -42.57 -30.84 -35.09
CA ILE A 534 -42.17 -31.65 -33.94
C ILE A 534 -43.41 -32.38 -33.41
N ALA A 535 -43.50 -33.69 -33.65
CA ALA A 535 -44.60 -34.53 -33.20
C ALA A 535 -44.33 -35.21 -31.84
N GLY A 536 -45.35 -35.85 -31.25
CA GLY A 536 -45.24 -36.61 -30.01
C GLY A 536 -45.00 -35.75 -28.77
N LEU A 537 -45.59 -34.55 -28.74
CA LEU A 537 -45.63 -33.67 -27.57
C LEU A 537 -46.89 -33.96 -26.74
N GLU A 538 -46.90 -33.57 -25.48
CA GLU A 538 -48.08 -33.69 -24.61
C GLU A 538 -48.92 -32.41 -24.65
N ALA A 539 -50.23 -32.56 -24.45
CA ALA A 539 -51.17 -31.45 -24.44
C ALA A 539 -50.94 -30.51 -23.24
N GLY A 540 -51.02 -29.20 -23.48
CA GLY A 540 -50.89 -28.17 -22.45
C GLY A 540 -49.50 -27.97 -21.83
N LYS A 541 -48.47 -28.70 -22.29
CA LYS A 541 -47.10 -28.62 -21.78
C LYS A 541 -46.25 -27.58 -22.50
N THR A 542 -45.21 -27.10 -21.83
CA THR A 542 -44.24 -26.15 -22.38
C THR A 542 -42.91 -26.83 -22.68
N TYR A 543 -42.37 -26.59 -23.86
CA TYR A 543 -41.13 -27.16 -24.34
C TYR A 543 -40.13 -26.07 -24.73
N LEU A 544 -38.87 -26.26 -24.33
CA LEU A 544 -37.73 -25.52 -24.83
C LEU A 544 -37.16 -26.23 -26.06
N LEU A 545 -37.10 -25.51 -27.18
CA LEU A 545 -36.58 -26.00 -28.43
C LEU A 545 -35.21 -25.37 -28.72
N ASP A 546 -34.25 -26.24 -29.00
CA ASP A 546 -32.89 -25.87 -29.37
C ASP A 546 -32.57 -26.41 -30.77
N VAL A 547 -32.02 -25.55 -31.62
CA VAL A 547 -31.51 -25.92 -32.95
C VAL A 547 -30.01 -25.74 -32.95
N TYR A 548 -29.28 -26.80 -33.29
CA TYR A 548 -27.83 -26.78 -33.47
C TYR A 548 -27.51 -26.88 -34.96
N VAL A 549 -26.67 -25.98 -35.44
CA VAL A 549 -26.03 -26.10 -36.75
C VAL A 549 -24.64 -26.71 -36.57
N VAL A 550 -24.35 -27.79 -37.28
CA VAL A 550 -23.08 -28.50 -37.24
C VAL A 550 -22.38 -28.30 -38.57
N GLY A 551 -21.21 -27.64 -38.52
CA GLY A 551 -20.38 -27.37 -39.69
C GLY A 551 -19.55 -28.59 -40.10
N HIS A 552 -18.89 -28.49 -41.27
CA HIS A 552 -18.03 -29.54 -41.81
C HIS A 552 -16.85 -29.95 -40.92
N SER A 553 -16.39 -29.05 -40.06
CA SER A 553 -15.33 -29.26 -39.07
C SER A 553 -15.79 -30.05 -37.83
N GLY A 554 -17.09 -30.34 -37.71
CA GLY A 554 -17.69 -30.94 -36.52
C GLY A 554 -18.02 -29.96 -35.39
N HIS A 555 -17.61 -28.69 -35.50
CA HIS A 555 -18.01 -27.69 -34.52
C HIS A 555 -19.48 -27.29 -34.71
N SER A 556 -20.21 -27.25 -33.60
CA SER A 556 -21.62 -26.89 -33.56
C SER A 556 -21.83 -25.51 -32.97
N VAL A 557 -22.84 -24.80 -33.48
CA VAL A 557 -23.32 -23.54 -32.89
C VAL A 557 -24.81 -23.65 -32.62
N LYS A 558 -25.24 -23.13 -31.47
CA LYS A 558 -26.63 -23.15 -31.02
C LYS A 558 -27.35 -21.88 -31.49
N TYR A 559 -28.57 -22.03 -32.01
CA TYR A 559 -29.46 -20.92 -32.35
C TYR A 559 -30.14 -20.39 -31.08
N GLN A 560 -30.80 -19.23 -31.16
CA GLN A 560 -31.54 -18.72 -30.00
C GLN A 560 -32.72 -19.64 -29.68
N SER A 561 -32.68 -20.26 -28.49
CA SER A 561 -33.71 -21.20 -28.03
C SER A 561 -35.11 -20.59 -28.10
N LYS A 562 -36.14 -21.42 -28.31
CA LYS A 562 -37.53 -20.97 -28.36
C LYS A 562 -38.41 -21.80 -27.45
N LEU A 563 -39.21 -21.12 -26.63
CA LEU A 563 -40.27 -21.76 -25.85
C LEU A 563 -41.51 -21.92 -26.71
N VAL A 564 -42.11 -23.11 -26.63
CA VAL A 564 -43.33 -23.47 -27.35
C VAL A 564 -44.23 -24.25 -26.39
N LYS A 565 -45.45 -23.75 -26.19
CA LYS A 565 -46.48 -24.41 -25.37
C LYS A 565 -47.51 -25.08 -26.27
N THR A 566 -47.81 -26.37 -26.12
CA THR A 566 -48.84 -27.04 -26.92
C THR A 566 -50.25 -26.57 -26.53
N ARG A 567 -51.25 -26.84 -27.38
CA ARG A 567 -52.65 -26.54 -27.02
C ARG A 567 -53.10 -27.45 -25.88
N LYS A 568 -53.90 -26.91 -24.96
CA LYS A 568 -54.54 -27.69 -23.89
C LYS A 568 -55.69 -28.54 -24.43
N TYR A 569 -56.44 -28.00 -25.39
CA TYR A 569 -57.61 -28.64 -26.00
C TYR A 569 -57.50 -28.61 -27.53
N CYS A 570 -57.92 -29.72 -28.12
CA CYS A 570 -58.11 -29.98 -29.54
C CYS A 570 -59.45 -30.72 -29.64
#